data_AF-A0A659UNL6-F1
#
_entry.id   AF-A0A659UNL6-F1
#
_cell.length_a   1.000
_cell.length_b   1.000
_cell.length_c   1.000
_cell.angle_alpha   90.00
_cell.angle_beta   90.00
_cell.angle_gamma   90.00
#
_symmetry.space_group_name_H-M   'P 1'
#
loop_
_entity.id
_entity.type
_entity.pdbx_description
1 polymer ?
#
loop_
_entity_poly.entity_id
_entity_poly.type
_entity_poly.pdbx_seq_one_letter_code
_entity_poly.pdbx_strand_id
1 'polypeptide(L)'
;SDDLGEDAAAQTIAQSMTFGGIEARTAATGRFNLHAKAAGIFTVKAAVIDAINAVDPAITIATLAQHAAVEKGQMVATVKIIPFAVASSLVDAVMKICAGGEIFAVNAYRPVRVGVIQTVLPGTKPGVL
;
A
#
# COMPACT_ATOMS: atom_id res chain seq x y z
N SER A 1 30.55 10.33 6.73
CA SER A 1 29.36 9.55 7.10
C SER A 1 28.63 9.25 5.83
N ASP A 2 28.41 7.98 5.53
CA ASP A 2 27.59 7.52 4.38
C ASP A 2 26.13 7.32 4.80
N ASP A 3 25.65 8.10 5.75
CA ASP A 3 24.28 8.02 6.27
C ASP A 3 23.37 8.95 5.48
N LEU A 4 22.20 8.44 5.12
CA LEU A 4 21.11 9.21 4.54
C LEU A 4 20.18 9.67 5.65
N GLY A 5 19.81 10.95 5.63
CA GLY A 5 18.75 11.46 6.49
C GLY A 5 17.42 10.75 6.23
N GLU A 6 16.59 10.61 7.27
CA GLU A 6 15.34 9.84 7.26
C GLU A 6 14.41 10.18 6.08
N ASP A 7 14.25 11.46 5.75
CA ASP A 7 13.37 11.90 4.67
C ASP A 7 13.91 11.46 3.30
N ALA A 8 15.23 11.61 3.10
CA ALA A 8 15.90 11.22 1.88
C ALA A 8 15.83 9.70 1.70
N ALA A 9 16.12 8.93 2.75
CA ALA A 9 16.04 7.48 2.72
C ALA A 9 14.60 6.98 2.45
N ALA A 10 13.59 7.54 3.14
CA ALA A 10 12.19 7.19 2.92
C ALA A 10 11.76 7.47 1.48
N GLN A 11 12.13 8.64 0.95
CA GLN A 11 11.82 9.04 -0.42
C GLN A 11 12.49 8.12 -1.45
N THR A 12 13.78 7.84 -1.31
CA THR A 12 14.54 6.97 -2.22
C THR A 12 13.94 5.56 -2.26
N ILE A 13 13.62 4.99 -1.09
CA ILE A 13 12.99 3.67 -1.01
C ILE A 13 11.63 3.70 -1.71
N ALA A 14 10.77 4.66 -1.38
CA ALA A 14 9.44 4.75 -1.97
C ALA A 14 9.47 4.94 -3.50
N GLN A 15 10.42 5.70 -4.02
CA GLN A 15 10.61 5.90 -5.47
C GLN A 15 11.13 4.65 -6.19
N SER A 16 11.84 3.76 -5.49
CA SER A 16 12.29 2.48 -6.07
C SER A 16 11.16 1.44 -6.19
N MET A 17 10.04 1.63 -5.48
CA MET A 17 8.92 0.70 -5.50
C MET A 17 8.08 0.86 -6.76
N THR A 18 7.71 -0.27 -7.35
CA THR A 18 6.73 -0.30 -8.44
C THR A 18 5.35 -0.65 -7.88
N PHE A 19 4.34 0.18 -8.16
CA PHE A 19 2.97 -0.01 -7.69
C PHE A 19 1.91 0.54 -8.66
N GLY A 20 0.73 -0.09 -8.66
CA GLY A 20 -0.41 0.26 -9.51
C GLY A 20 -1.57 0.90 -8.75
N GLY A 21 -2.28 1.85 -9.37
CA GLY A 21 -3.49 2.45 -8.77
C GLY A 21 -3.27 3.25 -7.48
N ILE A 22 -2.01 3.58 -7.18
CA ILE A 22 -1.57 4.23 -5.93
C ILE A 22 -0.85 5.55 -6.26
N GLU A 23 -0.99 6.52 -5.38
CA GLU A 23 -0.24 7.78 -5.38
C GLU A 23 0.69 7.86 -4.17
N ALA A 24 1.89 8.35 -4.42
CA ALA A 24 2.95 8.55 -3.45
C ALA A 24 2.86 9.98 -2.89
N ARG A 25 2.83 10.13 -1.56
CA ARG A 25 2.83 11.43 -0.87
C ARG A 25 3.89 11.44 0.22
N THR A 26 4.77 12.44 0.18
CA THR A 26 5.68 12.71 1.30
C THR A 26 4.86 12.98 2.56
N ALA A 27 5.18 12.29 3.65
CA ALA A 27 4.67 12.62 4.98
C ALA A 27 5.79 13.31 5.78
N ALA A 28 5.44 14.02 6.85
CA ALA A 28 6.46 14.62 7.70
C ALA A 28 7.30 13.55 8.42
N THR A 29 8.60 13.84 8.60
CA THR A 29 9.51 13.17 9.54
C THR A 29 9.74 11.68 9.24
N GLY A 30 10.55 11.39 8.22
CA GLY A 30 11.03 10.04 7.91
C GLY A 30 9.97 9.09 7.38
N ARG A 31 8.83 9.63 6.89
CA ARG A 31 7.68 8.85 6.43
C ARG A 31 7.31 9.14 5.00
N PHE A 32 6.90 8.09 4.30
CA PHE A 32 6.39 8.20 2.95
C PHE A 32 5.11 7.38 2.80
N ASN A 33 3.98 8.06 2.58
CA ASN A 33 2.66 7.44 2.60
C ASN A 33 2.13 7.19 1.19
N LEU A 34 1.53 6.02 1.00
CA LEU A 34 1.00 5.56 -0.27
C LEU A 34 -0.52 5.48 -0.16
N HIS A 35 -1.22 6.18 -1.05
CA HIS A 35 -2.69 6.32 -1.00
C HIS A 35 -3.35 5.76 -2.25
N ALA A 36 -4.56 5.22 -2.09
CA ALA A 36 -5.36 4.72 -3.19
C ALA A 36 -5.83 5.86 -4.12
N LYS A 37 -5.64 5.73 -5.43
CA LYS A 37 -6.15 6.72 -6.41
C LYS A 37 -7.66 6.61 -6.64
N ALA A 38 -8.26 5.46 -6.33
CA ALA A 38 -9.67 5.15 -6.49
C ALA A 38 -10.11 4.09 -5.46
N ALA A 39 -11.42 3.94 -5.28
CA ALA A 39 -11.96 2.83 -4.50
C ALA A 39 -11.72 1.49 -5.22
N GLY A 40 -11.37 0.44 -4.47
CA GLY A 40 -10.98 -0.84 -5.05
C GLY A 40 -10.50 -1.87 -4.03
N ILE A 41 -9.77 -2.87 -4.52
CA ILE A 41 -9.15 -3.93 -3.71
C ILE A 41 -7.64 -3.76 -3.68
N PHE A 42 -7.07 -3.65 -2.47
CA PHE A 42 -5.64 -3.61 -2.24
C PHE A 42 -5.02 -5.01 -2.39
N THR A 43 -3.87 -5.09 -3.05
CA THR A 43 -3.08 -6.30 -3.23
C THR A 43 -1.62 -5.99 -2.93
N VAL A 44 -0.91 -6.93 -2.31
CA VAL A 44 0.47 -6.82 -1.84
C VAL A 44 1.16 -8.18 -1.90
N LYS A 45 2.42 -8.18 -2.34
CA LYS A 45 3.30 -9.35 -2.23
C LYS A 45 3.92 -9.38 -0.83
N ALA A 46 3.24 -10.04 0.11
CA ALA A 46 3.68 -10.12 1.51
C ALA A 46 5.16 -10.53 1.65
N ALA A 47 5.60 -11.55 0.89
CA ALA A 47 6.99 -12.01 0.91
C ALA A 47 8.02 -10.91 0.56
N VAL A 48 7.67 -9.95 -0.29
CA VAL A 48 8.55 -8.81 -0.62
C VAL A 48 8.61 -7.83 0.55
N ILE A 49 7.47 -7.56 1.20
CA ILE A 49 7.41 -6.72 2.39
C ILE A 49 8.19 -7.35 3.54
N ASP A 50 8.02 -8.65 3.76
CA ASP A 50 8.74 -9.40 4.79
C ASP A 50 10.24 -9.39 4.52
N ALA A 51 10.66 -9.57 3.26
CA ALA A 51 12.07 -9.49 2.87
C ALA A 51 12.67 -8.10 3.13
N ILE A 52 11.93 -7.02 2.86
CA ILE A 52 12.38 -5.65 3.15
C ILE A 52 12.48 -5.43 4.67
N ASN A 53 11.44 -5.79 5.43
CA ASN A 53 11.42 -5.61 6.87
C ASN A 53 12.45 -6.48 7.61
N ALA A 54 12.94 -7.55 6.97
CA ALA A 54 14.01 -8.40 7.49
C ALA A 54 15.42 -7.82 7.25
N VAL A 55 15.58 -6.78 6.42
CA VAL A 55 16.90 -6.16 6.16
C VAL A 55 17.45 -5.52 7.42
N ASP A 56 16.70 -4.61 8.03
CA ASP A 56 17.08 -3.92 9.26
C ASP A 56 15.84 -3.27 9.90
N PRO A 57 15.65 -3.34 11.24
CA PRO A 57 14.51 -2.70 11.90
C PRO A 57 14.45 -1.17 11.75
N ALA A 58 15.53 -0.50 11.33
CA ALA A 58 15.54 0.93 11.02
C ALA A 58 14.65 1.30 9.83
N ILE A 59 14.37 0.34 8.93
CA ILE A 59 13.54 0.53 7.73
C ILE A 59 12.31 -0.38 7.87
N THR A 60 11.12 0.20 7.89
CA THR A 60 9.89 -0.59 8.01
C THR A 60 8.86 -0.16 6.97
N ILE A 61 8.22 -1.14 6.36
CA ILE A 61 7.04 -0.95 5.52
C ILE A 61 5.85 -1.61 6.22
N ALA A 62 4.80 -0.81 6.41
CA ALA A 62 3.51 -1.29 6.87
C ALA A 62 2.48 -1.14 5.74
N THR A 63 1.58 -2.11 5.61
CA THR A 63 0.55 -2.14 4.56
C THR A 63 -0.79 -2.57 5.14
N LEU A 64 -1.89 -2.28 4.43
CA LEU A 64 -3.18 -2.91 4.72
C LEU A 64 -3.12 -4.42 4.42
N ALA A 65 -4.09 -5.16 4.95
CA ALA A 65 -4.20 -6.60 4.68
C ALA A 65 -4.41 -6.88 3.18
N GLN A 66 -3.90 -8.02 2.72
CA GLN A 66 -4.16 -8.53 1.38
C GLN A 66 -5.67 -8.61 1.11
N HIS A 67 -6.09 -8.09 -0.04
CA HIS A 67 -7.49 -8.01 -0.46
C HIS A 67 -8.40 -7.08 0.37
N ALA A 68 -7.82 -6.16 1.15
CA ALA A 68 -8.62 -5.13 1.82
C ALA A 68 -9.37 -4.26 0.80
N ALA A 69 -10.66 -4.03 1.05
CA ALA A 69 -11.41 -3.00 0.36
C ALA A 69 -10.90 -1.62 0.81
N VAL A 70 -10.70 -0.72 -0.15
CA VAL A 70 -10.20 0.64 0.10
C VAL A 70 -11.03 1.68 -0.61
N GLU A 71 -11.10 2.86 -0.01
CA GLU A 71 -11.71 4.06 -0.58
C GLU A 71 -10.67 4.92 -1.31
N LYS A 72 -11.14 5.80 -2.21
CA LYS A 72 -10.27 6.80 -2.84
C LYS A 72 -9.63 7.69 -1.77
N GLY A 73 -8.31 7.85 -1.85
CA GLY A 73 -7.52 8.67 -0.92
C GLY A 73 -7.16 7.96 0.39
N GLN A 74 -7.60 6.71 0.61
CA GLN A 74 -7.21 5.95 1.78
C GLN A 74 -5.72 5.59 1.74
N MET A 75 -5.01 5.74 2.86
CA MET A 75 -3.63 5.28 3.01
C MET A 75 -3.60 3.74 3.02
N VAL A 76 -2.85 3.14 2.10
CA VAL A 76 -2.77 1.68 1.92
C VAL A 76 -1.43 1.10 2.34
N ALA A 77 -0.37 1.92 2.35
CA ALA A 77 0.96 1.55 2.80
C ALA A 77 1.77 2.77 3.26
N THR A 78 2.81 2.55 4.05
CA THR A 78 3.74 3.59 4.48
C THR A 78 5.14 3.01 4.63
N VAL A 79 6.14 3.79 4.20
CA VAL A 79 7.56 3.56 4.49
C VAL A 79 7.93 4.43 5.68
N LYS A 80 8.62 3.85 6.65
CA LYS A 80 9.11 4.55 7.83
C LYS A 80 10.59 4.27 8.01
N ILE A 81 11.38 5.33 8.06
CA ILE A 81 12.73 5.31 8.63
C ILE A 81 12.56 5.66 10.11
N ILE A 82 12.97 4.75 10.99
CA ILE A 82 12.76 4.88 12.44
C ILE A 82 13.80 5.83 13.09
N PRO A 83 15.11 5.73 12.81
CA PRO A 83 16.09 6.69 13.27
C PRO A 83 16.17 7.94 12.36
N PHE A 84 16.79 9.02 12.84
CA PHE A 84 16.97 10.26 12.05
C PHE A 84 17.83 10.09 10.79
N ALA A 85 18.67 9.05 10.75
CA ALA A 85 19.47 8.70 9.60
C ALA A 85 19.72 7.19 9.56
N VAL A 86 19.93 6.66 8.36
CA VAL A 86 20.20 5.23 8.10
C VAL A 86 21.35 5.09 7.12
N ALA A 87 22.15 4.03 7.25
CA ALA A 87 23.27 3.77 6.35
C ALA A 87 22.79 3.61 4.90
N SER A 88 23.48 4.24 3.95
CA SER A 88 23.14 4.16 2.52
C SER A 88 23.12 2.72 1.99
N SER A 89 23.98 1.85 2.54
CA SER A 89 24.03 0.43 2.19
C SER A 89 22.74 -0.33 2.51
N LEU A 90 22.00 0.06 3.56
CA LEU A 90 20.71 -0.52 3.89
C LEU A 90 19.64 -0.09 2.90
N VAL A 91 19.64 1.18 2.49
CA VAL A 91 18.77 1.70 1.45
C VAL A 91 19.01 0.98 0.13
N ASP A 92 20.28 0.80 -0.26
CA ASP A 92 20.66 0.07 -1.48
C ASP A 92 20.20 -1.40 -1.45
N ALA A 93 20.28 -2.05 -0.30
CA ALA A 93 19.79 -3.43 -0.14
C ALA A 93 18.27 -3.52 -0.35
N VAL A 94 17.51 -2.59 0.22
CA VAL A 94 16.05 -2.51 0.03
C VAL A 94 15.70 -2.21 -1.42
N MET A 95 16.40 -1.28 -2.07
CA MET A 95 16.17 -0.95 -3.49
C MET A 95 16.36 -2.16 -4.42
N LYS A 96 17.35 -3.03 -4.14
CA LYS A 96 17.55 -4.27 -4.90
C LYS A 96 16.36 -5.22 -4.78
N ILE A 97 15.72 -5.29 -3.61
CA ILE A 97 14.51 -6.09 -3.40
C ILE A 97 13.34 -5.48 -4.19
N CYS A 98 13.18 -4.15 -4.16
CA CYS A 98 12.13 -3.44 -4.89
C CYS A 98 12.20 -3.62 -6.42
N ALA A 99 13.39 -3.87 -6.98
CA ALA A 99 13.60 -4.06 -8.42
C ALA A 99 12.90 -5.32 -8.99
N GLY A 100 12.39 -6.22 -8.15
CA GLY A 100 11.71 -7.47 -8.55
C GLY A 100 10.32 -7.31 -9.18
N GLY A 101 9.83 -6.08 -9.39
CA GLY A 101 8.56 -5.78 -10.05
C GLY A 101 7.50 -5.19 -9.11
N GLU A 102 6.23 -5.27 -9.51
CA GLU A 102 5.12 -4.68 -8.75
C GLU A 102 5.00 -5.29 -7.35
N ILE A 103 5.07 -4.46 -6.30
CA ILE A 103 5.02 -4.89 -4.89
C ILE A 103 3.59 -4.88 -4.37
N PHE A 104 2.83 -3.84 -4.68
CA PHE A 104 1.43 -3.70 -4.31
C PHE A 104 0.65 -2.87 -5.33
N ALA A 105 -0.67 -3.04 -5.35
CA ALA A 105 -1.57 -2.30 -6.23
C ALA A 105 -2.95 -2.10 -5.59
N VAL A 106 -3.64 -1.03 -5.99
CA VAL A 106 -5.08 -0.88 -5.79
C VAL A 106 -5.80 -1.16 -7.10
N ASN A 107 -6.58 -2.24 -7.11
CA ASN A 107 -7.38 -2.66 -8.26
C ASN A 107 -8.74 -1.98 -8.19
N ALA A 108 -8.92 -0.92 -8.97
CA ALA A 108 -10.15 -0.13 -8.94
C ALA A 108 -11.39 -0.99 -9.27
N TYR A 109 -12.49 -0.75 -8.55
CA TYR A 109 -13.75 -1.39 -8.87
C TYR A 109 -14.20 -1.03 -10.29
N ARG A 110 -14.72 -2.03 -11.01
CA ARG A 110 -15.31 -1.84 -12.33
C ARG A 110 -16.83 -1.83 -12.19
N PRO A 111 -17.53 -0.76 -12.62
CA PRO A 111 -18.98 -0.76 -12.60
C PRO A 111 -19.50 -1.86 -13.52
N VAL A 112 -20.44 -2.65 -13.01
CA VAL A 112 -21.13 -3.70 -13.76
C VAL A 112 -22.63 -3.44 -13.73
N ARG A 113 -23.32 -3.77 -14.82
CA ARG A 113 -24.79 -3.71 -14.86
C ARG A 113 -25.34 -4.97 -14.20
N VAL A 114 -26.13 -4.78 -13.16
CA VAL A 114 -26.80 -5.87 -12.43
C VAL A 114 -28.32 -5.73 -12.56
N GLY A 115 -29.01 -6.84 -12.79
CA GLY A 115 -30.46 -6.92 -12.75
C GLY A 115 -30.89 -7.69 -11.52
N VAL A 116 -31.87 -7.17 -10.77
CA VAL A 116 -32.43 -7.83 -9.59
C VAL A 116 -33.85 -8.29 -9.95
N ILE A 117 -34.14 -9.57 -9.73
CA ILE A 117 -35.50 -10.13 -9.84
C ILE A 117 -35.96 -10.45 -8.42
N GLN A 118 -36.93 -9.68 -7.93
CA GLN A 118 -37.57 -9.90 -6.64
C GLN A 118 -38.99 -10.41 -6.87
N THR A 119 -39.27 -11.64 -6.43
CA THR A 119 -40.61 -12.23 -6.46
C THR A 119 -41.28 -12.10 -5.10
N VAL A 120 -42.59 -11.88 -5.08
CA VAL A 120 -43.38 -11.75 -3.84
C VAL A 120 -44.28 -12.98 -3.70
N LEU A 121 -44.34 -13.57 -2.50
CA LEU A 121 -45.29 -14.62 -2.18
C LEU A 121 -46.56 -14.03 -1.55
N PRO A 122 -47.72 -14.70 -1.64
CA PRO A 122 -48.99 -14.19 -1.08
C PRO A 122 -48.96 -13.84 0.42
N GLY A 123 -47.95 -14.30 1.17
CA GLY A 123 -47.79 -14.02 2.60
C GLY A 123 -46.61 -13.11 2.98
N THR A 124 -45.90 -12.52 2.01
CA THR A 124 -44.75 -11.65 2.30
C THR A 124 -45.22 -10.34 2.94
N LYS A 125 -44.72 -10.05 4.15
CA LYS A 125 -45.06 -8.82 4.89
C LYS A 125 -44.34 -7.61 4.25
N PRO A 126 -44.99 -6.43 4.17
CA PRO A 126 -44.41 -5.23 3.55
C PRO A 126 -43.09 -4.75 4.18
N GLY A 127 -42.88 -4.97 5.48
CA GLY A 127 -41.67 -4.51 6.19
C GLY A 127 -40.42 -5.37 5.98
N VAL A 128 -40.51 -6.39 5.11
CA VAL A 128 -39.39 -7.31 4.78
C VAL A 128 -39.10 -7.31 3.28
N LEU A 129 -39.73 -6.39 2.54
CA LEU A 129 -39.48 -6.09 1.13
C LEU A 129 -38.41 -5.01 0.99
#